data_AF-A0A2G2M109-F1
#
_entry.id   AF-A0A2G2M109-F1
#
_cell.length_a   1.000
_cell.length_b   1.000
_cell.length_c   1.000
_cell.angle_alpha   90.00
_cell.angle_beta   90.00
_cell.angle_gamma   90.00
#
_symmetry.space_group_name_H-M   'P 1'
#
loop_
_entity.id
_entity.type
_entity.pdbx_description
1 polymer ?
#
loop_
_entity_poly.entity_id
_entity_poly.type
_entity_poly.pdbx_seq_one_letter_code
_entity_poly.pdbx_strand_id
1 'polypeptide(L)' 'MSEVRNGISAAAIGRRHGWTDAPIRQRLKLALLSLRITRAILQGKQPIELTLKKLLTTPIPYDWDEQWQALGFADYS' A
#
# COMPACT_ATOMS: atom_id res chain seq x y z
N MET A 1 14.28 -7.84 7.68
CA MET A 1 13.01 -7.85 8.45
C MET A 1 13.21 -7.96 9.98
N SER A 2 14.43 -7.82 10.50
CA SER A 2 14.72 -7.96 11.94
C SER A 2 14.58 -6.66 12.75
N GLU A 3 14.77 -5.49 12.15
CA GLU A 3 14.94 -4.23 12.91
C GLU A 3 13.64 -3.59 13.41
N VAL A 4 12.53 -3.76 12.69
CA VAL A 4 11.20 -3.28 13.13
C VAL A 4 10.77 -3.96 14.42
N ARG A 5 11.21 -5.22 14.63
CA ARG A 5 10.93 -6.00 15.85
C ARG A 5 11.65 -5.46 17.09
N ASN A 6 12.68 -4.63 16.91
CA ASN A 6 13.46 -4.01 18.00
C ASN A 6 12.97 -2.59 18.36
N GLY A 7 11.78 -2.18 17.90
CA GLY A 7 11.20 -0.87 18.24
C GLY A 7 11.79 0.31 17.48
N ILE A 8 12.65 0.07 16.48
CA ILE A 8 13.16 1.13 15.61
C ILE A 8 12.04 1.53 14.65
N SER A 9 11.65 2.80 14.69
CA SER A 9 10.60 3.32 13.82
C SER A 9 10.98 3.18 12.34
N ALA A 10 10.02 2.85 11.49
CA ALA A 10 10.22 2.75 10.05
C ALA A 10 10.81 4.05 9.45
N ALA A 11 10.47 5.20 10.04
CA ALA A 11 11.02 6.51 9.70
C ALA A 11 12.54 6.60 9.92
N ALA A 12 13.03 6.09 11.05
CA ALA A 12 14.46 6.07 11.36
C ALA A 12 15.25 5.15 10.42
N ILE A 13 14.67 4.00 10.05
CA ILE A 13 15.27 3.07 9.08
C ILE A 13 15.39 3.75 7.71
N GLY A 14 14.34 4.40 7.22
CA GLY A 14 14.38 5.04 5.91
C GLY A 14 15.34 6.23 5.84
N ARG A 15 15.44 7.06 6.87
CA ARG A 15 16.44 8.15 6.92
C ARG A 15 17.88 7.62 6.78
N ARG A 16 18.18 6.47 7.39
CA ARG A 16 19.51 5.83 7.30
C ARG A 16 19.87 5.36 5.89
N HIS A 17 18.87 5.07 5.06
CA HIS A 17 19.04 4.69 3.66
C HIS A 17 18.83 5.85 2.67
N GLY A 18 18.82 7.09 3.15
CA GLY A 18 18.63 8.29 2.31
C GLY A 18 17.19 8.45 1.79
N TRP A 19 16.21 7.80 2.41
CA TRP A 19 14.81 7.96 2.07
C TRP A 19 14.22 9.13 2.87
N THR A 20 13.61 10.09 2.18
CA THR A 20 12.74 11.08 2.82
C THR A 20 11.53 10.36 3.46
N ASP A 21 10.86 10.97 4.44
CA ASP A 21 9.75 10.30 5.17
C ASP A 21 8.56 9.92 4.25
N ALA A 22 8.44 10.55 3.08
CA ALA A 22 7.42 10.25 2.08
C ALA A 22 7.51 8.82 1.50
N PRO A 23 8.69 8.34 1.02
CA PRO A 23 8.86 6.97 0.54
C PRO A 23 8.46 5.88 1.54
N ILE A 24 8.63 6.10 2.85
CA ILE A 24 8.32 5.11 3.88
C ILE A 24 6.81 4.95 4.03
N ARG A 25 6.07 6.07 4.09
CA ARG A 25 4.60 6.05 4.16
C ARG A 25 3.98 5.41 2.92
N GLN A 26 4.54 5.69 1.75
CA GLN A 26 4.11 5.08 0.49
C GLN A 26 4.33 3.55 0.48
N ARG A 27 5.49 3.09 0.94
CA ARG A 27 5.82 1.66 1.03
C ARG A 27 5.00 0.92 2.09
N LEU A 28 4.69 1.56 3.22
CA LEU A 28 3.83 0.99 4.26
C LEU A 28 2.40 0.78 3.76
N LYS A 29 1.83 1.74 3.01
CA LYS A 29 0.50 1.56 2.40
C LYS A 29 0.44 0.35 1.48
N LEU A 30 1.47 0.15 0.67
CA LEU A 30 1.58 -1.01 -0.23
C LEU A 30 1.68 -2.34 0.53
N ALA A 31 2.37 -2.36 1.67
CA ALA A 31 2.51 -3.56 2.51
C ALA A 31 1.22 -3.94 3.26
N LEU A 32 0.24 -3.03 3.35
CA LEU A 32 -1.03 -3.23 4.05
C LEU A 32 -2.20 -3.57 3.12
N LEU A 33 -1.94 -3.68 1.81
CA LEU A 33 -2.95 -4.12 0.86
C LEU A 33 -3.34 -5.58 1.13
N SER A 34 -4.62 -5.88 0.95
CA SER A 34 -5.10 -7.27 0.99
C SER A 34 -4.41 -8.10 -0.09
N LEU A 35 -4.18 -9.38 0.20
CA LEU A 35 -3.56 -10.31 -0.75
C LEU A 35 -4.34 -10.41 -2.07
N ARG A 36 -5.68 -10.24 -2.01
CA ARG A 36 -6.56 -10.23 -3.19
C ARG A 36 -6.20 -9.06 -4.12
N ILE A 37 -6.03 -7.86 -3.56
CA ILE A 37 -5.65 -6.65 -4.32
C ILE A 37 -4.24 -6.83 -4.90
N THR A 38 -3.27 -7.27 -4.10
CA THR A 38 -1.89 -7.48 -4.59
C THR A 38 -1.84 -8.45 -5.75
N ARG A 39 -2.59 -9.57 -5.69
CA ARG A 39 -2.68 -10.53 -6.80
C ARG A 39 -3.30 -9.93 -8.05
N ALA A 40 -4.39 -9.18 -7.91
CA ALA A 40 -5.04 -8.54 -9.05
C ALA A 40 -4.09 -7.54 -9.75
N ILE A 41 -3.35 -6.75 -8.98
CA ILE A 41 -2.32 -5.85 -9.49
C ILE A 41 -1.23 -6.61 -10.26
N LEU A 42 -0.66 -7.65 -9.65
CA LEU A 42 0.39 -8.47 -10.28
C LEU A 42 -0.09 -9.20 -11.55
N GLN A 43 -1.39 -9.50 -11.63
CA GLN A 43 -2.00 -10.11 -12.82
C GLN A 43 -2.43 -9.09 -13.88
N GLY A 44 -2.25 -7.79 -13.65
CA GLY A 44 -2.74 -6.74 -14.56
C GLY A 44 -4.27 -6.64 -14.60
N LYS A 45 -4.97 -7.17 -13.58
CA LYS A 45 -6.44 -7.17 -13.44
C LYS A 45 -6.95 -6.08 -12.50
N GLN A 46 -6.12 -5.08 -12.25
CA GLN A 46 -6.53 -3.91 -11.49
C GLN A 46 -7.48 -3.03 -12.32
N PRO A 47 -8.42 -2.30 -11.68
CA PRO A 47 -9.21 -1.27 -12.34
C PRO A 47 -8.32 -0.31 -13.13
N ILE A 48 -8.76 0.10 -14.33
CA ILE A 48 -7.96 0.99 -15.18
C ILE A 48 -7.72 2.35 -14.52
N GLU A 49 -8.65 2.79 -13.66
CA GLU A 49 -8.54 4.01 -12.87
C GLU A 49 -7.59 3.88 -11.66
N LEU A 50 -7.12 2.67 -11.32
CA LEU A 50 -6.21 2.44 -10.19
C LEU A 50 -4.76 2.75 -10.57
N THR A 51 -4.44 4.04 -10.61
CA THR A 51 -3.07 4.52 -10.81
C THR A 51 -2.25 4.47 -9.51
N LEU A 52 -0.91 4.49 -9.63
CA LEU A 52 -0.02 4.63 -8.47
C LEU A 52 -0.35 5.88 -7.65
N LYS A 53 -0.63 7.00 -8.32
CA LYS A 53 -1.02 8.24 -7.65
C LYS A 53 -2.28 8.02 -6.80
N LYS A 54 -3.34 7.44 -7.38
CA LYS A 54 -4.59 7.13 -6.67
C LYS A 54 -4.31 6.25 -5.46
N LEU A 55 -3.56 5.17 -5.63
CA LEU A 55 -3.24 4.25 -4.55
C LEU A 55 -2.47 4.91 -3.38
N LEU A 56 -1.60 5.88 -3.68
CA LEU A 56 -0.83 6.60 -2.66
C LEU A 56 -1.63 7.72 -1.97
N THR A 57 -2.56 8.36 -2.68
CA THR A 57 -3.38 9.48 -2.14
C THR A 57 -4.66 9.00 -1.47
N THR A 58 -5.21 7.86 -1.86
CA THR A 58 -6.43 7.31 -1.26
C THR A 58 -6.17 6.95 0.21
N PRO A 59 -7.07 7.34 1.14
CA PRO A 59 -7.11 6.79 2.48
C PRO A 59 -7.62 5.35 2.38
N ILE A 60 -6.70 4.38 2.44
CA ILE A 60 -7.01 2.95 2.31
C ILE A 60 -7.48 2.44 3.69
N PRO A 61 -8.70 1.87 3.79
CA PRO A 61 -9.19 1.27 5.03
C PRO A 61 -8.32 0.10 5.50
N TYR A 62 -8.38 -0.24 6.79
CA TYR A 62 -7.69 -1.43 7.31
C TYR A 62 -8.44 -2.72 6.96
N ASP A 63 -9.78 -2.67 6.88
CA ASP A 63 -10.59 -3.81 6.48
C ASP A 63 -10.40 -4.13 5.00
N TRP A 64 -10.11 -5.39 4.68
CA TRP A 64 -9.73 -5.81 3.33
C TRP A 64 -10.87 -5.81 2.31
N ASP A 65 -12.11 -5.95 2.75
CA ASP A 65 -13.26 -5.83 1.85
C ASP A 65 -13.58 -4.36 1.60
N GLU A 66 -13.46 -3.50 2.60
CA GLU A 66 -13.53 -2.05 2.39
C GLU A 66 -12.41 -1.54 1.49
N GLN A 67 -11.19 -2.11 1.55
CA GLN A 67 -10.12 -1.80 0.59
C GLN A 67 -10.53 -2.10 -0.86
N TRP A 68 -11.23 -3.21 -1.08
CA TRP A 68 -11.66 -3.63 -2.42
C TRP A 68 -12.64 -2.62 -3.02
N GLN A 69 -13.59 -2.17 -2.20
CA GLN A 69 -14.54 -1.12 -2.57
C GLN A 69 -13.82 0.23 -2.80
N ALA A 70 -13.01 0.68 -1.83
CA ALA A 70 -12.34 1.98 -1.88
C ALA A 70 -11.35 2.14 -3.04
N LEU A 71 -10.79 1.03 -3.54
CA LEU A 71 -9.90 1.02 -4.69
C LEU A 71 -10.62 0.76 -6.02
N GLY A 72 -11.95 0.66 -6.00
CA GLY A 72 -12.80 0.57 -7.19
C GLY A 72 -12.82 -0.82 -7.83
N PHE A 73 -12.48 -1.89 -7.10
CA PHE A 73 -12.53 -3.25 -7.66
C PHE A 73 -13.95 -3.83 -7.72
N ALA A 74 -14.92 -3.24 -7.03
CA ALA A 74 -16.32 -3.66 -7.09
C ALA A 74 -17.06 -3.13 -8.31
N ASP A 75 -16.52 -2.11 -8.97
CA ASP A 75 -17.15 -1.48 -10.14
C ASP A 75 -16.87 -2.26 -11.45
N TYR A 76 -16.06 -3.34 -11.38
CA TYR A 76 -15.59 -4.13 -12.52
C TYR A 76 -15.92 -5.63 -12.42
N SER A 77 -16.87 -6.01 -11.55
CA SER A 77 -17.36 -7.39 -11.40
C SER A 77 -18.55 -7.70 -12.31
#